data_AF-A0A6Y4B346-F1
#
_entry.id   AF-A0A6Y4B346-F1
#
_cell.length_a   1.000
_cell.length_b   1.000
_cell.length_c   1.000
_cell.angle_alpha   90.00
_cell.angle_beta   90.00
_cell.angle_gamma   90.00
#
_symmetry.space_group_name_H-M   'P 1'
#
loop_
_entity.id
_entity.type
_entity.pdbx_description
1 polymer ?
#
loop_
_entity_poly.entity_id
_entity_poly.type
_entity_poly.pdbx_seq_one_letter_code
_entity_poly.pdbx_strand_id
1 'polypeptide(L)'
;MSKYNELVKKLKEIFQIDRPELDFGIYRILNARADEINDYLENKLKIKIQSALADAENANKADLEQQLHLAIKAATDAGFESDESPKVQEIQKKLSTITSGASEHENAVFSHLLTFFSRYYDNGDFISKRRYKGNTYAIPYAGEEVMLYWANKDQYYIKSGENFANYSFKLADGRKVSFKLLAADTAKDNRKDNDLDRCFVLIEPHVRTKFDDEGEEYEQEYKPVEVIKTSSIVDGKSIDTEELIIHFEYKAMKKGTKQEILVQSAISKILSDNNVQQHWVDLAKRVPTEKNPMRTELERHLT
;
A
#
# COMPACT_ATOMS: atom_id res chain seq x y z
N MET A 1 4.32 1.12 -23.15
CA MET A 1 4.79 0.32 -21.99
C MET A 1 4.16 -1.06 -22.08
N SER A 2 4.84 -2.12 -21.64
CA SER A 2 4.23 -3.46 -21.59
C SER A 2 3.11 -3.51 -20.53
N LYS A 3 2.06 -4.30 -20.77
CA LYS A 3 0.97 -4.54 -19.79
C LYS A 3 1.48 -5.13 -18.49
N TYR A 4 2.57 -5.89 -18.56
CA TYR A 4 3.28 -6.38 -17.39
C TYR A 4 3.81 -5.23 -16.52
N ASN A 5 4.42 -4.22 -17.12
CA ASN A 5 4.98 -3.09 -16.36
C ASN A 5 3.88 -2.27 -15.68
N GLU A 6 2.70 -2.14 -16.31
CA GLU A 6 1.52 -1.53 -15.70
C GLU A 6 1.06 -2.32 -14.47
N LEU A 7 1.01 -3.65 -14.56
CA LEU A 7 0.69 -4.53 -13.44
C LEU A 7 1.72 -4.40 -12.30
N VAL A 8 3.03 -4.44 -12.62
CA VAL A 8 4.10 -4.28 -11.63
C VAL A 8 3.98 -2.93 -10.92
N LYS A 9 3.76 -1.85 -11.66
CA LYS A 9 3.53 -0.52 -11.06
C LYS A 9 2.35 -0.54 -10.09
N LYS A 10 1.23 -1.19 -10.47
CA LYS A 10 0.05 -1.29 -9.62
C LYS A 10 0.31 -2.12 -8.36
N LEU A 11 1.09 -3.20 -8.46
CA LEU A 11 1.47 -4.01 -7.31
C LEU A 11 2.39 -3.23 -6.37
N LYS A 12 3.36 -2.47 -6.88
CA LYS A 12 4.21 -1.60 -6.05
C LYS A 12 3.39 -0.55 -5.29
N GLU A 13 2.39 0.04 -5.94
CA GLU A 13 1.43 0.98 -5.31
C GLU A 13 0.61 0.30 -4.20
N ILE A 14 0.15 -0.94 -4.42
CA ILE A 14 -0.63 -1.71 -3.45
C ILE A 14 0.20 -2.05 -2.21
N PHE A 15 1.44 -2.51 -2.41
CA PHE A 15 2.34 -2.85 -1.31
C PHE A 15 3.03 -1.62 -0.71
N GLN A 16 2.84 -0.43 -1.29
CA GLN A 16 3.45 0.84 -0.90
C GLN A 16 4.98 0.76 -0.78
N ILE A 17 5.62 -0.06 -1.63
CA ILE A 17 7.08 -0.25 -1.65
C ILE A 17 7.78 0.99 -2.23
N ASP A 18 7.04 1.82 -2.97
CA ASP A 18 7.49 3.11 -3.47
C ASP A 18 7.54 4.22 -2.41
N ARG A 19 7.21 3.89 -1.15
CA ARG A 19 7.21 4.82 0.00
C ARG A 19 8.23 4.38 1.06
N PRO A 20 9.54 4.59 0.83
CA PRO A 20 10.59 4.19 1.76
C PRO A 20 10.48 4.88 3.13
N GLU A 21 9.74 5.99 3.22
CA GLU A 21 9.43 6.69 4.47
C GLU A 21 8.51 5.90 5.42
N LEU A 22 7.81 4.86 4.94
CA LEU A 22 6.98 4.02 5.81
C LEU A 22 7.86 3.05 6.61
N ASP A 23 8.38 3.47 7.77
CA ASP A 23 9.29 2.68 8.62
C ASP A 23 8.61 2.11 9.89
N PHE A 24 7.44 1.48 9.73
CA PHE A 24 6.68 0.91 10.84
C PHE A 24 6.00 -0.41 10.48
N GLY A 25 5.74 -1.25 11.48
CA GLY A 25 5.03 -2.53 11.32
C GLY A 25 5.61 -3.40 10.19
N ILE A 26 4.73 -3.89 9.32
CA ILE A 26 5.11 -4.73 8.18
C ILE A 26 5.99 -3.99 7.16
N TYR A 27 5.89 -2.67 7.05
CA TYR A 27 6.67 -1.90 6.10
C TYR A 27 8.17 -1.91 6.42
N ARG A 28 8.57 -2.11 7.68
CA ARG A 28 9.98 -2.34 8.02
C ARG A 28 10.55 -3.57 7.31
N ILE A 29 9.75 -4.65 7.26
CA ILE A 29 10.12 -5.90 6.62
C ILE A 29 10.13 -5.71 5.10
N LEU A 30 9.11 -5.02 4.56
CA LEU A 30 9.03 -4.73 3.12
C LEU A 30 10.21 -3.87 2.65
N ASN A 31 10.59 -2.85 3.42
CA ASN A 31 11.74 -1.99 3.11
C ASN A 31 13.07 -2.74 3.23
N ALA A 32 13.25 -3.54 4.28
CA ALA A 32 14.46 -4.34 4.46
C ALA A 32 14.67 -5.38 3.33
N ARG A 33 13.58 -5.82 2.69
CA ARG A 33 13.60 -6.77 1.57
C ARG A 33 13.18 -6.12 0.24
N ALA A 34 13.29 -4.79 0.13
CA ALA A 34 12.79 -4.06 -1.04
C ALA A 34 13.45 -4.58 -2.33
N ASP A 35 14.75 -4.87 -2.30
CA ASP A 35 15.48 -5.40 -3.45
C ASP A 35 14.97 -6.78 -3.88
N GLU A 36 14.77 -7.69 -2.91
CA GLU A 36 14.22 -9.03 -3.19
C GLU A 36 12.80 -8.96 -3.76
N ILE A 37 11.97 -8.06 -3.24
CA ILE A 37 10.59 -7.89 -3.70
C ILE A 37 10.58 -7.24 -5.09
N ASN A 38 11.41 -6.24 -5.34
CA ASN A 38 11.53 -5.60 -6.65
C ASN A 38 12.02 -6.60 -7.70
N ASP A 39 13.07 -7.38 -7.42
CA ASP A 39 13.53 -8.46 -8.31
C ASP A 39 12.43 -9.50 -8.55
N TYR A 40 11.68 -9.86 -7.51
CA TYR A 40 10.56 -10.77 -7.67
C TYR A 40 9.50 -10.22 -8.61
N LEU A 41 9.05 -8.98 -8.39
CA LEU A 41 8.00 -8.35 -9.19
C LEU A 41 8.45 -8.03 -10.61
N GLU A 42 9.72 -7.72 -10.85
CA GLU A 42 10.19 -7.32 -12.18
C GLU A 42 10.65 -8.53 -13.02
N ASN A 43 11.31 -9.50 -12.41
CA ASN A 43 11.97 -10.59 -13.11
C ASN A 43 11.29 -11.94 -12.86
N LYS A 44 11.20 -12.37 -11.58
CA LYS A 44 10.76 -13.73 -11.25
C LYS A 44 9.28 -13.97 -11.53
N LEU A 45 8.43 -12.99 -11.27
CA LEU A 45 6.99 -13.09 -11.49
C LEU A 45 6.69 -13.27 -12.99
N LYS A 46 7.39 -12.54 -13.86
CA LYS A 46 7.27 -12.70 -15.31
C LYS A 46 7.59 -14.12 -15.75
N ILE A 47 8.73 -14.65 -15.30
CA ILE A 47 9.17 -16.01 -15.62
C ILE A 47 8.15 -17.03 -15.13
N LYS A 48 7.64 -16.89 -13.90
CA LYS A 48 6.61 -17.79 -13.35
C LYS A 48 5.32 -17.76 -14.17
N ILE A 49 4.86 -16.58 -14.60
CA ILE A 49 3.65 -16.46 -15.41
C ILE A 49 3.87 -17.11 -16.78
N GLN A 50 5.01 -16.85 -17.42
CA GLN A 50 5.37 -17.44 -18.71
C GLN A 50 5.46 -18.97 -18.63
N SER A 51 6.09 -19.51 -17.57
CA SER A 51 6.14 -20.95 -17.33
C SER A 51 4.73 -21.54 -17.16
N ALA A 52 3.88 -20.93 -16.32
CA ALA A 52 2.54 -21.42 -16.08
C ALA A 52 1.65 -21.39 -17.33
N LEU A 53 1.81 -20.37 -18.18
CA LEU A 53 1.11 -20.28 -19.46
C LEU A 53 1.62 -21.35 -20.45
N ALA A 54 2.93 -21.54 -20.54
CA ALA A 54 3.52 -22.57 -21.39
C ALA A 54 3.09 -23.99 -20.97
N ASP A 55 3.02 -24.27 -19.66
CA ASP A 55 2.55 -25.56 -19.14
C ASP A 55 1.08 -25.80 -19.51
N ALA A 56 0.23 -24.78 -19.40
CA ALA A 56 -1.18 -24.86 -19.80
C ALA A 56 -1.35 -25.04 -21.31
N GLU A 57 -0.53 -24.37 -22.12
CA GLU A 57 -0.52 -24.53 -23.58
C GLU A 57 -0.05 -25.92 -24.00
N ASN A 58 1.01 -26.44 -23.38
CA ASN A 58 1.53 -27.78 -23.65
C ASN A 58 0.51 -28.87 -23.30
N ALA A 59 -0.20 -28.73 -22.18
CA ALA A 59 -1.28 -29.66 -21.80
C ALA A 59 -2.44 -29.65 -22.82
N ASN A 60 -2.89 -28.47 -23.25
CA ASN A 60 -3.93 -28.32 -24.27
C ASN A 60 -3.46 -28.83 -25.64
N LYS A 61 -2.20 -28.60 -26.00
CA LYS A 61 -1.60 -29.07 -27.25
C LYS A 61 -1.51 -30.60 -27.29
N ALA A 62 -1.07 -31.24 -26.21
CA ALA A 62 -1.00 -32.69 -26.12
C ALA A 62 -2.37 -33.36 -26.28
N ASP A 63 -3.41 -32.81 -25.64
CA ASP A 63 -4.78 -33.30 -25.80
C ASP A 63 -5.29 -33.13 -27.25
N LEU A 64 -5.03 -31.98 -27.88
CA LEU A 64 -5.40 -31.73 -29.27
C LEU A 64 -4.62 -32.60 -30.27
N GLU A 65 -3.34 -32.87 -30.02
CA GLU A 65 -2.54 -33.80 -30.84
C GLU A 65 -3.06 -35.24 -30.72
N GLN A 66 -3.47 -35.66 -29.52
CA GLN A 66 -4.10 -36.96 -29.31
C GLN A 66 -5.47 -37.05 -30.00
N GLN A 67 -6.29 -36.00 -29.91
CA GLN A 67 -7.56 -35.91 -30.63
C GLN A 67 -7.36 -35.89 -32.15
N LEU A 68 -6.31 -35.22 -32.64
CA LEU A 68 -5.94 -35.19 -34.04
C LEU A 68 -5.58 -36.60 -34.53
N HIS A 69 -4.74 -37.32 -33.78
CA HIS A 69 -4.35 -38.69 -34.11
C HIS A 69 -5.56 -39.64 -34.15
N LEU A 70 -6.48 -39.51 -33.19
CA LEU A 70 -7.73 -40.28 -33.18
C LEU A 70 -8.66 -39.92 -34.34
N ALA A 71 -8.75 -38.63 -34.69
CA ALA A 71 -9.58 -38.15 -35.79
C ALA A 71 -9.04 -38.59 -37.16
N ILE A 72 -7.71 -38.58 -37.35
CA ILE A 72 -7.05 -39.10 -38.54
C ILE A 72 -7.32 -40.59 -38.67
N LYS A 73 -7.12 -41.36 -37.59
CA LYS A 73 -7.37 -42.80 -37.58
C LYS A 73 -8.83 -43.14 -37.91
N ALA A 74 -9.79 -42.40 -37.34
CA ALA A 74 -11.21 -42.59 -37.63
C ALA A 74 -11.57 -42.25 -39.08
N ALA A 75 -10.95 -41.24 -39.68
CA ALA A 75 -11.15 -40.88 -41.08
C ALA A 75 -10.59 -41.94 -42.03
N THR A 76 -9.39 -42.46 -41.75
CA THR A 76 -8.77 -43.54 -42.53
C THR A 76 -9.54 -44.85 -42.41
N ASP A 77 -10.02 -45.20 -41.21
CA ASP A 77 -10.83 -46.41 -40.98
C ASP A 77 -12.19 -46.34 -41.69
N ALA A 78 -12.73 -45.14 -41.89
CA ALA A 78 -13.96 -44.88 -42.65
C ALA A 78 -13.73 -44.76 -44.18
N GLY A 79 -12.48 -44.87 -44.66
CA GLY A 79 -12.14 -44.84 -46.08
C GLY A 79 -12.04 -43.45 -46.71
N PHE A 80 -11.95 -42.39 -45.91
CA PHE A 80 -11.74 -41.01 -46.37
C PHE A 80 -10.26 -40.61 -46.33
N GLU A 81 -9.84 -39.68 -47.18
CA GLU A 81 -8.52 -39.04 -47.06
C GLU A 81 -8.47 -38.15 -45.80
N SER A 82 -7.35 -38.19 -45.07
CA SER A 82 -7.22 -37.52 -43.77
C SER A 82 -7.41 -36.00 -43.85
N ASP A 83 -7.00 -35.40 -44.97
CA ASP A 83 -7.06 -33.95 -45.21
C ASP A 83 -8.45 -33.46 -45.63
N GLU A 84 -9.36 -34.35 -46.06
CA GLU A 84 -10.73 -33.97 -46.43
C GLU A 84 -11.71 -34.02 -45.24
N SER A 85 -11.29 -34.61 -44.11
CA SER A 85 -12.11 -34.67 -42.90
C SER A 85 -12.27 -33.28 -42.27
N PRO A 86 -13.50 -32.74 -42.17
CA PRO A 86 -13.74 -31.42 -41.57
C PRO A 86 -13.23 -31.33 -40.12
N LYS A 87 -13.25 -32.46 -39.41
CA LYS A 87 -12.83 -32.56 -38.00
C LYS A 87 -11.30 -32.50 -37.86
N VAL A 88 -10.54 -33.06 -38.81
CA VAL A 88 -9.07 -32.98 -38.84
C VAL A 88 -8.64 -31.55 -39.14
N GLN A 89 -9.26 -30.91 -40.15
CA GLN A 89 -9.00 -29.52 -40.49
C GLN A 89 -9.32 -28.56 -39.33
N GLU A 90 -10.42 -28.79 -38.60
CA GLU A 90 -10.79 -27.97 -37.44
C GLU A 90 -9.76 -28.07 -36.31
N ILE A 91 -9.28 -29.28 -36.01
CA ILE A 91 -8.28 -29.51 -34.96
C ILE A 91 -6.91 -28.92 -35.36
N GLN A 92 -6.50 -29.06 -36.62
CA GLN A 92 -5.28 -28.42 -37.14
C GLN A 92 -5.35 -26.89 -37.05
N LYS A 93 -6.52 -26.31 -37.36
CA LYS A 93 -6.74 -24.86 -37.25
C LYS A 93 -6.71 -24.40 -35.79
N LYS A 94 -7.21 -25.20 -34.84
CA LYS A 94 -7.09 -24.93 -33.39
C LYS A 94 -5.63 -24.97 -32.94
N LEU A 95 -4.85 -25.97 -33.37
CA LEU A 95 -3.42 -26.09 -33.05
C LEU A 95 -2.59 -24.91 -33.57
N SER A 96 -2.86 -24.44 -34.80
CA SER A 96 -2.16 -23.27 -35.37
C SER A 96 -2.53 -21.97 -34.65
N THR A 97 -3.79 -21.84 -34.21
CA THR A 97 -4.26 -20.67 -33.45
C THR A 97 -3.62 -20.60 -32.06
N ILE A 98 -3.52 -21.73 -31.34
CA ILE A 98 -2.88 -21.79 -30.01
C ILE A 98 -1.42 -21.36 -30.08
N THR A 99 -0.69 -21.85 -31.09
CA THR A 99 0.73 -21.52 -31.28
C THR A 99 0.95 -20.03 -31.58
N SER A 100 -0.05 -19.36 -32.18
CA SER A 100 0.03 -17.95 -32.58
C SER A 100 -0.49 -16.98 -31.50
N GLY A 101 -1.33 -17.46 -30.58
CA GLY A 101 -2.06 -16.64 -29.59
C GLY A 101 -1.38 -16.48 -28.22
N ALA A 102 -0.25 -17.14 -27.96
CA ALA A 102 0.37 -17.18 -26.64
C ALA A 102 0.66 -15.79 -26.03
N SER A 103 1.17 -14.85 -26.85
CA SER A 103 1.43 -13.47 -26.40
C SER A 103 0.15 -12.65 -26.17
N GLU A 104 -0.95 -12.95 -26.88
CA GLU A 104 -2.25 -12.33 -26.62
C GLU A 104 -2.87 -12.84 -25.33
N HIS A 105 -2.76 -14.13 -25.04
CA HIS A 105 -3.20 -14.72 -23.78
C HIS A 105 -2.45 -14.14 -22.58
N GLU A 106 -1.13 -13.99 -22.69
CA GLU A 106 -0.30 -13.35 -21.65
C GLU A 106 -0.77 -11.90 -21.37
N ASN A 107 -0.94 -11.09 -22.41
CA ASN A 107 -1.42 -9.71 -22.26
C ASN A 107 -2.84 -9.62 -21.71
N ALA A 108 -3.72 -10.56 -22.04
CA ALA A 108 -5.08 -10.63 -21.51
C ALA A 108 -5.07 -10.92 -20.00
N VAL A 109 -4.24 -11.87 -19.54
CA VAL A 109 -4.07 -12.16 -18.10
C VAL A 109 -3.58 -10.93 -17.34
N PHE A 110 -2.55 -10.25 -17.83
CA PHE A 110 -2.06 -9.02 -17.20
C PHE A 110 -3.14 -7.93 -17.14
N SER A 111 -3.91 -7.78 -18.21
CA SER A 111 -5.01 -6.82 -18.27
C SER A 111 -6.13 -7.16 -17.27
N HIS A 112 -6.47 -8.43 -17.11
CA HIS A 112 -7.45 -8.89 -16.13
C HIS A 112 -6.98 -8.66 -14.69
N LEU A 113 -5.71 -8.98 -14.38
CA LEU A 113 -5.13 -8.73 -13.06
C LEU A 113 -5.09 -7.23 -12.74
N LEU A 114 -4.63 -6.41 -13.69
CA LEU A 114 -4.62 -4.95 -13.53
C LEU A 114 -6.03 -4.41 -13.27
N THR A 115 -7.01 -4.89 -14.03
CA THR A 115 -8.42 -4.51 -13.88
C THR A 115 -8.96 -4.92 -12.51
N PHE A 116 -8.64 -6.13 -12.07
CA PHE A 116 -9.02 -6.63 -10.74
C PHE A 116 -8.44 -5.73 -9.64
N PHE A 117 -7.12 -5.58 -9.58
CA PHE A 117 -6.46 -4.79 -8.55
C PHE A 117 -6.90 -3.32 -8.56
N SER A 118 -7.06 -2.71 -9.73
CA SER A 118 -7.53 -1.32 -9.84
C SER A 118 -9.00 -1.14 -9.46
N ARG A 119 -9.80 -2.20 -9.53
CA ARG A 119 -11.20 -2.18 -9.13
C ARG A 119 -11.36 -2.26 -7.62
N TYR A 120 -10.47 -2.99 -6.95
CA TYR A 120 -10.58 -3.26 -5.53
C TYR A 120 -9.67 -2.41 -4.66
N TYR A 121 -8.55 -1.88 -5.16
CA TYR A 121 -7.63 -1.06 -4.37
C TYR A 121 -7.85 0.44 -4.57
N ASP A 122 -7.95 1.19 -3.46
CA ASP A 122 -8.08 2.65 -3.45
C ASP A 122 -7.38 3.23 -2.20
N ASN A 123 -6.30 3.99 -2.39
CA ASN A 123 -5.57 4.71 -1.32
C ASN A 123 -5.20 3.88 -0.06
N GLY A 124 -4.83 2.61 -0.23
CA GLY A 124 -4.47 1.72 0.88
C GLY A 124 -5.61 0.81 1.35
N ASP A 125 -6.84 1.05 0.88
CA ASP A 125 -8.00 0.24 1.22
C ASP A 125 -8.38 -0.72 0.09
N PHE A 126 -8.79 -1.94 0.46
CA PHE A 126 -9.45 -2.87 -0.44
C PHE A 126 -10.97 -2.74 -0.29
N ILE A 127 -11.63 -2.18 -1.30
CA ILE A 127 -13.06 -1.91 -1.32
C ILE A 127 -13.72 -2.73 -2.43
N SER A 128 -14.74 -3.53 -2.08
CA SER A 128 -15.54 -4.25 -3.06
C SER A 128 -16.43 -3.26 -3.84
N LYS A 129 -15.97 -2.82 -5.02
CA LYS A 129 -16.78 -2.05 -5.97
C LYS A 129 -17.51 -3.04 -6.90
N ARG A 130 -18.67 -3.56 -6.46
CA ARG A 130 -19.56 -4.41 -7.29
C ARG A 130 -20.12 -3.55 -8.43
N ARG A 131 -19.60 -3.71 -9.65
CA ARG A 131 -20.00 -3.00 -10.88
C ARG A 131 -20.62 -3.94 -11.90
N TYR A 132 -21.69 -3.50 -12.57
CA TYR A 132 -22.24 -4.08 -13.80
C TYR A 132 -21.57 -3.43 -15.04
N LYS A 133 -22.09 -3.64 -16.27
CA LYS A 133 -21.58 -3.02 -17.50
C LYS A 133 -21.23 -1.53 -17.27
N GLY A 134 -19.97 -1.18 -17.51
CA GLY A 134 -19.42 0.16 -17.28
C GLY A 134 -18.99 0.42 -15.83
N ASN A 135 -19.26 1.63 -15.34
CA ASN A 135 -18.91 2.09 -13.99
C ASN A 135 -20.08 2.06 -12.98
N THR A 136 -21.23 1.48 -13.34
CA THR A 136 -22.45 1.50 -12.52
C THR A 136 -22.46 0.37 -11.50
N TYR A 137 -22.83 0.67 -10.25
CA TYR A 137 -22.89 -0.32 -9.16
C TYR A 137 -24.02 -1.35 -9.35
N ALA A 138 -23.74 -2.61 -9.03
CA ALA A 138 -24.70 -3.70 -9.06
C ALA A 138 -25.12 -4.07 -7.64
N ILE A 139 -26.41 -3.96 -7.34
CA ILE A 139 -27.01 -4.32 -6.05
C ILE A 139 -27.99 -5.47 -6.32
N PRO A 140 -27.92 -6.60 -5.59
CA PRO A 140 -28.94 -7.63 -5.68
C PRO A 140 -30.28 -7.06 -5.20
N TYR A 141 -31.27 -7.09 -6.07
CA TYR A 141 -32.56 -6.41 -5.92
C TYR A 141 -33.67 -7.34 -6.41
N ALA A 142 -34.72 -7.55 -5.60
CA ALA A 142 -35.79 -8.50 -5.88
C ALA A 142 -37.11 -7.82 -6.26
N GLY A 143 -37.09 -6.51 -6.54
CA GLY A 143 -38.28 -5.74 -6.90
C GLY A 143 -38.88 -4.93 -5.75
N GLU A 144 -38.13 -4.69 -4.66
CA GLU A 144 -38.60 -3.88 -3.53
C GLU A 144 -38.76 -2.39 -3.90
N GLU A 145 -39.79 -1.68 -3.47
CA GLU A 145 -39.93 -0.25 -3.83
C GLU A 145 -38.74 0.63 -3.37
N VAL A 146 -38.09 0.25 -2.25
CA VAL A 146 -36.88 0.90 -1.73
C VAL A 146 -35.88 -0.18 -1.30
N MET A 147 -34.62 -0.07 -1.76
CA MET A 147 -33.51 -0.94 -1.35
C MET A 147 -32.36 -0.09 -0.79
N LEU A 148 -32.06 -0.25 0.50
CA LEU A 148 -30.88 0.32 1.15
C LEU A 148 -29.78 -0.74 1.19
N TYR A 149 -28.65 -0.48 0.55
CA TYR A 149 -27.52 -1.41 0.49
C TYR A 149 -26.24 -0.73 0.94
N TRP A 150 -25.58 -1.29 1.95
CA TRP A 150 -24.29 -0.82 2.41
C TRP A 150 -23.22 -1.16 1.37
N ALA A 151 -22.52 -0.14 0.86
CA ALA A 151 -21.43 -0.32 -0.11
C ALA A 151 -20.35 -1.31 0.38
N ASN A 152 -20.18 -1.40 1.70
CA ASN A 152 -19.18 -2.24 2.37
C ASN A 152 -19.78 -3.51 2.99
N LYS A 153 -20.98 -3.94 2.56
CA LYS A 153 -21.58 -5.21 3.02
C LYS A 153 -20.59 -6.37 2.76
N ASP A 154 -20.42 -7.22 3.76
CA ASP A 154 -19.48 -8.37 3.78
C ASP A 154 -17.99 -7.97 3.78
N GLN A 155 -17.64 -6.73 4.09
CA GLN A 155 -16.24 -6.30 4.27
C GLN A 155 -15.89 -6.19 5.75
N TYR A 156 -14.70 -6.65 6.12
CA TYR A 156 -14.11 -6.38 7.43
C TYR A 156 -13.51 -4.98 7.41
N TYR A 157 -14.20 -4.02 8.04
CA TYR A 157 -13.68 -2.69 8.26
C TYR A 157 -12.83 -2.69 9.54
N ILE A 158 -11.55 -2.35 9.42
CA ILE A 158 -10.68 -2.04 10.55
C ILE A 158 -10.55 -0.52 10.60
N LYS A 159 -10.97 0.09 11.70
CA LYS A 159 -10.87 1.53 11.88
C LYS A 159 -9.41 1.88 12.16
N SER A 160 -8.74 2.51 11.20
CA SER A 160 -7.35 3.00 11.37
C SER A 160 -7.22 3.99 12.54
N GLY A 161 -8.29 4.71 12.88
CA GLY A 161 -8.34 5.61 14.04
C GLY A 161 -8.35 4.93 15.41
N GLU A 162 -8.30 3.61 15.49
CA GLU A 162 -8.15 2.86 16.75
C GLU A 162 -6.70 2.44 17.02
N ASN A 163 -5.85 2.43 15.98
CA ASN A 163 -4.44 2.03 16.07
C ASN A 163 -3.57 3.05 15.34
N PHE A 164 -2.92 3.95 16.09
CA PHE A 164 -1.93 4.86 15.53
C PHE A 164 -0.53 4.27 15.60
N ALA A 165 0.26 4.47 14.55
CA ALA A 165 1.67 4.16 14.52
C ALA A 165 2.51 5.44 14.62
N ASN A 166 3.69 5.34 15.24
CA ASN A 166 4.67 6.42 15.17
C ASN A 166 5.24 6.49 13.75
N TYR A 167 5.43 7.71 13.25
CA TYR A 167 5.97 7.95 11.91
C TYR A 167 7.39 8.52 12.02
N SER A 168 8.29 8.13 11.13
CA SER A 168 9.65 8.67 11.13
C SER A 168 10.25 8.68 9.74
N PHE A 169 11.14 9.64 9.49
CA PHE A 169 11.91 9.74 8.25
C PHE A 169 13.37 10.07 8.56
N LYS A 170 14.24 9.90 7.56
CA LYS A 170 15.67 10.23 7.66
C LYS A 170 16.00 11.43 6.80
N LEU A 171 16.86 12.30 7.31
CA LEU A 171 17.49 13.37 6.55
C LEU A 171 18.61 12.81 5.67
N ALA A 172 19.09 13.63 4.73
CA ALA A 172 20.15 13.25 3.80
C ALA A 172 21.48 12.91 4.49
N ASP A 173 21.70 13.43 5.70
CA ASP A 173 22.88 13.16 6.54
C ASP A 173 22.71 11.91 7.43
N GLY A 174 21.55 11.22 7.34
CA GLY A 174 21.25 10.00 8.09
C GLY A 174 20.58 10.24 9.44
N ARG A 175 20.46 11.49 9.91
CA ARG A 175 19.75 11.80 11.16
C ARG A 175 18.26 11.50 11.04
N LYS A 176 17.66 11.05 12.12
CA LYS A 176 16.27 10.56 12.14
C LYS A 176 15.34 11.61 12.73
N VAL A 177 14.17 11.80 12.15
CA VAL A 177 13.10 12.63 12.70
C VAL A 177 11.88 11.75 12.92
N SER A 178 11.33 11.76 14.12
CA SER A 178 10.28 10.86 14.57
C SER A 178 9.12 11.63 15.19
N PHE A 179 7.91 11.42 14.65
CA PHE A 179 6.66 11.89 15.22
C PHE A 179 6.10 10.79 16.11
N LYS A 180 6.03 11.05 17.42
CA LYS A 180 5.57 10.09 18.42
C LYS A 180 4.29 10.57 19.08
N LEU A 181 3.31 9.67 19.21
CA LEU A 181 2.09 9.93 19.98
C LEU A 181 2.28 9.51 21.43
N LEU A 182 2.15 10.47 22.35
CA LEU A 182 2.23 10.19 23.79
C LEU A 182 0.93 9.67 24.38
N ALA A 183 -0.19 10.03 23.76
CA ALA A 183 -1.51 9.54 24.12
C ALA A 183 -2.43 9.65 22.90
N ALA A 184 -3.33 8.68 22.78
CA ALA A 184 -4.39 8.72 21.80
C ALA A 184 -5.71 8.38 22.49
N ASP A 185 -6.52 9.41 22.70
CA ASP A 185 -7.89 9.25 23.13
C ASP A 185 -8.73 8.87 21.90
N THR A 186 -8.99 7.57 21.76
CA THR A 186 -9.78 6.99 20.67
C THR A 186 -11.18 6.65 21.17
N ALA A 187 -12.19 7.04 20.38
CA ALA A 187 -13.55 6.62 20.66
C ALA A 187 -13.69 5.12 20.38
N LYS A 188 -13.83 4.32 21.44
CA LYS A 188 -14.11 2.88 21.36
C LYS A 188 -15.60 2.62 21.04
N ASP A 189 -15.86 1.47 20.43
CA ASP A 189 -17.20 0.92 20.21
C ASP A 189 -18.14 1.78 19.35
N ASN A 190 -17.61 2.50 18.36
CA ASN A 190 -18.40 3.31 17.42
C ASN A 190 -19.31 4.38 18.05
N ARG A 191 -19.07 4.78 19.31
CA ARG A 191 -19.74 5.95 19.88
C ARG A 191 -19.18 7.21 19.24
N LYS A 192 -20.00 7.82 18.37
CA LYS A 192 -19.67 9.10 17.75
C LYS A 192 -19.93 10.22 18.74
N ASP A 193 -18.87 10.87 19.21
CA ASP A 193 -18.98 12.13 19.91
C ASP A 193 -19.21 13.22 18.86
N ASN A 194 -20.44 13.72 18.77
CA ASN A 194 -20.83 14.70 17.75
C ASN A 194 -20.47 16.13 18.16
N ASP A 195 -19.99 16.35 19.38
CA ASP A 195 -19.77 17.68 19.95
C ASP A 195 -18.29 18.03 20.10
N LEU A 196 -17.39 17.09 19.80
CA LEU A 196 -15.95 17.28 19.83
C LEU A 196 -15.30 16.74 18.56
N ASP A 197 -14.25 17.43 18.10
CA ASP A 197 -13.40 16.97 17.00
C ASP A 197 -12.11 16.41 17.58
N ARG A 198 -11.75 15.18 17.24
CA ARG A 198 -10.48 14.60 17.70
C ARG A 198 -9.36 14.98 16.73
N CYS A 199 -8.35 15.65 17.23
CA CYS A 199 -7.26 16.21 16.43
C CYS A 199 -5.90 15.75 16.95
N PHE A 200 -4.91 15.75 16.07
CA PHE A 200 -3.50 15.65 16.44
C PHE A 200 -3.00 17.04 16.86
N VAL A 201 -2.53 17.15 18.09
CA VAL A 201 -2.07 18.39 18.69
C VAL A 201 -0.64 18.21 19.15
N LEU A 202 0.26 19.12 18.76
CA LEU A 202 1.60 19.17 19.32
C LEU A 202 1.48 19.35 20.85
N ILE A 203 2.23 18.59 21.63
CA ILE A 203 2.11 18.72 23.08
C ILE A 203 2.61 20.07 23.56
N GLU A 204 2.16 20.50 24.73
CA GLU A 204 2.83 21.53 25.51
C GLU A 204 3.78 20.86 26.50
N PRO A 205 4.87 21.53 26.94
CA PRO A 205 5.74 20.98 27.97
C PRO A 205 4.97 20.61 29.24
N HIS A 206 5.08 19.35 29.68
CA HIS A 206 4.43 18.86 30.89
C HIS A 206 5.23 17.70 31.52
N VAL A 207 4.83 17.31 32.72
CA VAL A 207 5.36 16.15 33.43
C VAL A 207 4.26 15.11 33.57
N ARG A 208 4.57 13.84 33.34
CA ARG A 208 3.65 12.72 33.57
C ARG A 208 4.28 11.71 34.52
N THR A 209 3.50 11.22 35.47
CA THR A 209 3.88 10.09 36.32
C THR A 209 3.83 8.79 35.51
N LYS A 210 4.87 7.98 35.64
CA LYS A 210 5.00 6.65 35.05
C LYS A 210 5.41 5.65 36.10
N PHE A 211 5.20 4.38 35.77
CA PHE A 211 5.63 3.25 36.57
C PHE A 211 6.76 2.55 35.82
N ASP A 212 7.83 2.19 36.51
CA ASP A 212 8.88 1.34 35.97
C ASP A 212 8.48 -0.15 36.01
N ASP A 213 9.40 -1.03 35.60
CA ASP A 213 9.17 -2.48 35.55
C ASP A 213 8.97 -3.10 36.95
N GLU A 214 9.35 -2.39 38.01
CA GLU A 214 9.19 -2.79 39.42
C GLU A 214 7.91 -2.20 40.04
N GLY A 215 7.20 -1.34 39.30
CA GLY A 215 5.97 -0.69 39.74
C GLY A 215 6.18 0.58 40.55
N GLU A 216 7.39 1.13 40.57
CA GLU A 216 7.72 2.38 41.27
C GLU A 216 7.38 3.61 40.41
N GLU A 217 6.82 4.63 41.05
CA GLU A 217 6.43 5.88 40.36
C GLU A 217 7.65 6.76 40.09
N TYR A 218 7.79 7.23 38.85
CA TYR A 218 8.74 8.28 38.48
C TYR A 218 8.07 9.36 37.63
N GLU A 219 8.57 10.58 37.75
CA GLU A 219 8.14 11.71 36.93
C GLU A 219 8.95 11.76 35.64
N GLN A 220 8.27 11.78 34.50
CA GLN A 220 8.88 11.98 33.19
C GLN A 220 8.46 13.33 32.61
N GLU A 221 9.43 14.20 32.37
CA GLU A 221 9.23 15.45 31.63
C GLU A 221 9.10 15.17 30.13
N TYR A 222 8.15 15.83 29.49
CA TYR A 222 7.91 15.76 28.06
C TYR A 222 7.96 17.15 27.44
N LYS A 223 8.64 17.23 26.29
CA LYS A 223 8.77 18.46 25.50
C LYS A 223 8.23 18.24 24.09
N PRO A 224 7.68 19.30 23.46
CA PRO A 224 7.20 19.23 22.08
C PRO A 224 8.25 18.68 21.12
N VAL A 225 9.51 19.05 21.35
CA VAL A 225 10.68 18.62 20.59
C VAL A 225 11.76 18.14 21.58
N GLU A 226 12.34 16.98 21.30
CA GLU A 226 13.41 16.37 22.09
C GLU A 226 14.46 15.77 21.15
N VAL A 227 15.75 15.85 21.51
CA VAL A 227 16.84 15.22 20.76
C VAL A 227 17.42 14.08 21.57
N ILE A 228 17.39 12.87 21.01
CA ILE A 228 18.02 11.68 21.58
C ILE A 228 19.28 11.35 20.78
N LYS A 229 20.40 11.18 21.49
CA LYS A 229 21.67 10.69 20.93
C LYS A 229 21.89 9.27 21.40
N THR A 230 22.13 8.36 20.47
CA THR A 230 22.37 6.94 20.77
C THR A 230 23.65 6.48 20.09
N SER A 231 24.58 5.99 20.89
CA SER A 231 25.81 5.37 20.43
C SER A 231 25.62 3.85 20.43
N SER A 232 25.84 3.20 19.30
CA SER A 232 25.75 1.74 19.16
C SER A 232 26.97 1.19 18.44
N ILE A 233 27.39 -0.02 18.83
CA ILE A 233 28.50 -0.71 18.18
C ILE A 233 27.91 -1.66 17.14
N VAL A 234 28.19 -1.41 15.87
CA VAL A 234 27.83 -2.29 14.75
C VAL A 234 29.12 -2.68 14.04
N ASP A 235 29.37 -3.97 13.88
CA ASP A 235 30.58 -4.51 13.24
C ASP A 235 31.90 -3.98 13.84
N GLY A 236 31.92 -3.78 15.17
CA GLY A 236 33.10 -3.29 15.90
C GLY A 236 33.37 -1.78 15.74
N LYS A 237 32.48 -1.02 15.07
CA LYS A 237 32.57 0.44 14.94
C LYS A 237 31.49 1.12 15.76
N SER A 238 31.86 2.20 16.46
CA SER A 238 30.88 3.08 17.11
C SER A 238 30.14 3.88 16.04
N ILE A 239 28.81 3.76 16.03
CA ILE A 239 27.91 4.54 15.21
C ILE A 239 27.10 5.40 16.17
N ASP A 240 27.32 6.71 16.09
CA ASP A 240 26.51 7.70 16.79
C ASP A 240 25.33 8.08 15.90
N THR A 241 24.13 7.95 16.45
CA THR A 241 22.89 8.32 15.79
C THR A 241 22.19 9.40 16.60
N GLU A 242 21.59 10.35 15.87
CA GLU A 242 20.84 11.45 16.47
C GLU A 242 19.41 11.40 15.93
N GLU A 243 18.43 11.40 16.86
CA GLU A 243 17.00 11.37 16.57
C GLU A 243 16.32 12.62 17.15
N LEU A 244 15.62 13.40 16.32
CA LEU A 244 14.69 14.43 16.73
C LEU A 244 13.31 13.81 16.94
N ILE A 245 12.79 13.84 18.15
CA ILE A 245 11.46 13.38 18.48
C ILE A 245 10.53 14.59 18.59
N ILE A 246 9.41 14.53 17.88
CA ILE A 246 8.35 15.53 17.92
C ILE A 246 7.10 14.86 18.50
N HIS A 247 6.65 15.34 19.65
CA HIS A 247 5.59 14.71 20.42
C HIS A 247 4.22 15.30 20.12
N PHE A 248 3.28 14.43 19.78
CA PHE A 248 1.87 14.76 19.58
C PHE A 248 0.98 14.02 20.58
N GLU A 249 -0.23 14.54 20.76
CA GLU A 249 -1.37 13.87 21.38
C GLU A 249 -2.52 13.82 20.38
N TYR A 250 -3.25 12.71 20.34
CA TYR A 250 -4.54 12.64 19.67
C TYR A 250 -5.64 12.80 20.73
N LYS A 251 -6.33 13.95 20.74
CA LYS A 251 -7.29 14.28 21.80
C LYS A 251 -8.51 15.02 21.28
N ALA A 252 -9.58 14.97 22.06
CA ALA A 252 -10.82 15.69 21.77
C ALA A 252 -10.61 17.20 21.93
N MET A 253 -11.01 17.95 20.90
CA MET A 253 -10.95 19.40 20.79
C MET A 253 -12.36 19.94 20.56
N LYS A 254 -12.55 21.24 20.82
CA LYS A 254 -13.83 21.92 20.56
C LYS A 254 -14.25 21.74 19.11
N LYS A 255 -15.53 21.43 18.87
CA LYS A 255 -16.11 21.33 17.53
C LYS A 255 -15.77 22.54 16.66
N GLY A 256 -15.40 22.27 15.41
CA GLY A 256 -14.93 23.25 14.44
C GLY A 256 -13.42 23.52 14.50
N THR A 257 -12.68 22.84 15.37
CA THR A 257 -11.21 22.92 15.38
C THR A 257 -10.66 22.27 14.11
N LYS A 258 -9.96 23.05 13.28
CA LYS A 258 -9.38 22.54 12.03
C LYS A 258 -7.98 21.99 12.27
N GLN A 259 -7.75 20.74 11.86
CA GLN A 259 -6.44 20.10 11.92
C GLN A 259 -5.36 20.91 11.20
N GLU A 260 -5.69 21.52 10.05
CA GLU A 260 -4.78 22.36 9.27
C GLU A 260 -4.20 23.53 10.08
N ILE A 261 -5.01 24.18 10.93
CA ILE A 261 -4.57 25.29 11.78
C ILE A 261 -3.61 24.78 12.86
N LEU A 262 -3.92 23.63 13.47
CA LEU A 262 -3.06 23.00 14.47
C LEU A 262 -1.71 22.59 13.87
N VAL A 263 -1.71 22.06 12.64
CA VAL A 263 -0.47 21.70 11.92
C VAL A 263 0.38 22.94 11.63
N GLN A 264 -0.21 24.04 11.13
CA GLN A 264 0.54 25.27 10.86
C GLN A 264 1.13 25.89 12.14
N SER A 265 0.37 25.84 13.24
CA SER A 265 0.86 26.24 14.57
C SER A 265 2.01 25.35 15.04
N ALA A 266 1.88 24.03 14.88
CA ALA A 266 2.93 23.07 15.25
C ALA A 266 4.21 23.30 14.45
N ILE A 267 4.11 23.45 13.11
CA ILE A 267 5.26 23.75 12.25
C ILE A 267 5.97 25.02 12.73
N SER A 268 5.22 26.09 12.99
CA SER A 268 5.80 27.36 13.46
C SER A 268 6.52 27.19 14.80
N LYS A 269 5.92 26.48 15.75
CA LYS A 269 6.53 26.19 17.06
C LYS A 269 7.80 25.34 16.93
N ILE A 270 7.76 24.25 16.16
CA ILE A 270 8.90 23.34 15.96
C ILE A 270 10.06 24.08 15.29
N LEU A 271 9.81 24.85 14.23
CA LEU A 271 10.86 25.61 13.53
C LEU A 271 11.39 26.81 14.35
N SER A 272 10.66 27.24 15.39
CA SER A 272 11.13 28.25 16.34
C SER A 272 11.98 27.68 17.49
N ASP A 273 12.04 26.35 17.64
CA ASP A 273 12.83 25.72 18.70
C ASP A 273 14.34 25.93 18.46
N ASN A 274 15.06 26.27 19.53
CA ASN A 274 16.50 26.60 19.44
C ASN A 274 17.34 25.42 18.93
N ASN A 275 17.04 24.18 19.34
CA ASN A 275 17.79 23.02 18.85
C ASN A 275 17.48 22.80 17.37
N VAL A 276 16.23 23.00 16.95
CA VAL A 276 15.84 22.85 15.55
C VAL A 276 16.54 23.91 14.69
N GLN A 277 16.57 25.17 15.13
CA GLN A 277 17.24 26.26 14.41
C GLN A 277 18.75 26.12 14.32
N GLN A 278 19.39 25.50 15.32
CA GLN A 278 20.85 25.36 15.33
C GLN A 278 21.33 24.07 14.64
N HIS A 279 20.60 22.98 14.84
CA HIS A 279 21.07 21.66 14.45
C HIS A 279 20.20 21.00 13.38
N TRP A 280 18.89 21.28 13.31
CA TRP A 280 17.96 20.62 12.38
C TRP A 280 17.41 21.56 11.29
N VAL A 281 18.25 22.49 10.82
CA VAL A 281 17.90 23.50 9.80
C VAL A 281 17.36 22.92 8.50
N ASP A 282 17.69 21.66 8.20
CA ASP A 282 17.17 20.92 7.04
C ASP A 282 15.64 20.85 7.03
N LEU A 283 15.00 20.84 8.20
CA LEU A 283 13.55 20.86 8.35
C LEU A 283 12.90 22.13 7.80
N ALA A 284 13.65 23.25 7.77
CA ALA A 284 13.19 24.52 7.21
C ALA A 284 13.47 24.65 5.71
N LYS A 285 14.16 23.69 5.08
CA LYS A 285 14.41 23.73 3.62
C LYS A 285 13.09 23.72 2.87
N ARG A 286 13.00 24.55 1.82
CA ARG A 286 11.79 24.65 1.00
C ARG A 286 11.66 23.47 0.04
N VAL A 287 10.50 22.84 0.07
CA VAL A 287 10.06 21.80 -0.87
C VAL A 287 8.72 22.23 -1.47
N PRO A 288 8.76 23.22 -2.38
CA PRO A 288 7.57 23.86 -2.90
C PRO A 288 6.67 22.87 -3.65
N THR A 289 5.37 23.14 -3.61
CA THR A 289 4.36 22.50 -4.44
C THR A 289 3.63 23.57 -5.24
N GLU A 290 2.90 23.19 -6.30
CA GLU A 290 2.09 24.14 -7.08
C GLU A 290 1.11 24.95 -6.20
N LYS A 291 0.61 24.36 -5.13
CA LYS A 291 -0.35 24.98 -4.21
C LYS A 291 0.30 25.73 -3.04
N ASN A 292 1.51 25.34 -2.62
CA ASN A 292 2.24 25.98 -1.53
C ASN A 292 3.74 26.12 -1.89
N PRO A 293 4.16 27.31 -2.39
CA PRO A 293 5.55 27.59 -2.74
C PRO A 293 6.50 27.71 -1.54
N MET A 294 5.97 27.89 -0.34
CA MET A 294 6.75 28.06 0.89
C MET A 294 6.79 26.79 1.75
N ARG A 295 6.21 25.69 1.25
CA ARG A 295 6.18 24.41 1.95
C ARG A 295 7.57 24.00 2.36
N THR A 296 7.74 23.66 3.63
CA THR A 296 9.01 23.21 4.19
C THR A 296 9.12 21.69 4.17
N GLU A 297 10.33 21.17 4.39
CA GLU A 297 10.57 19.73 4.56
C GLU A 297 9.76 19.19 5.75
N LEU A 298 9.68 19.93 6.86
CA LEU A 298 8.84 19.55 8.00
C LEU A 298 7.35 19.51 7.62
N GLU A 299 6.85 20.54 6.94
CA GLU A 299 5.46 20.59 6.49
C GLU A 299 5.14 19.41 5.56
N ARG A 300 6.09 19.01 4.71
CA ARG A 300 5.91 17.83 3.85
C ARG A 300 5.60 16.56 4.60
N HIS A 301 6.13 16.41 5.80
CA HIS A 301 5.95 15.22 6.62
C HIS A 301 4.77 15.33 7.60
N LEU A 302 4.12 16.49 7.69
CA LEU A 302 2.92 16.73 8.51
C LEU A 302 1.63 16.88 7.68
N THR A 303 1.73 17.05 6.35
CA THR A 303 0.60 17.23 5.41
C THR A 303 0.77 16.40 4.15
#